data_AF-A0AAD2GA44-F1
#
_entry.id   AF-A0AAD2GA44-F1
#
_cell.length_a   1.000
_cell.length_b   1.000
_cell.length_c   1.000
_cell.angle_alpha   90.00
_cell.angle_beta   90.00
_cell.angle_gamma   90.00
#
_symmetry.space_group_name_H-M   'P 1'
#
loop_
_entity.id
_entity.type
_entity.pdbx_description
1 polymer ?
#
loop_
_entity_poly.entity_id
_entity_poly.type
_entity_poly.pdbx_seq_one_letter_code
_entity_poly.pdbx_strand_id
1 'polypeptide(L)'
;MFIFGTRMFGQTDRVPGLFYVATKFFHINFVPLCPLSTYLVIEARGLGPRGISVPMSSDSLIVAWLRAFGWIIAFAFALMTVSYAPSSESKNGTDYTLQMENFAVFLGCFFLFCGVALFLQFHSLLRNASYGRATEICSTMMPGGSQGLQRLVDQHFGMDVVVMASAMIAEEDGDMDHMEMAVASSATAQFSDTLPGDLAKQKKPHRDRPTRPPLPTATVLEVV
;
A
#
# COMPACT_ATOMS: atom_id res chain seq x y z
N MET A 1 -32.58 10.94 -3.47
CA MET A 1 -31.90 10.36 -4.65
C MET A 1 -30.84 9.39 -4.16
N PHE A 2 -30.92 8.12 -4.55
CA PHE A 2 -29.91 7.12 -4.19
C PHE A 2 -28.87 7.02 -5.32
N ILE A 3 -27.58 7.01 -4.97
CA ILE A 3 -26.48 6.84 -5.93
C ILE A 3 -25.95 5.41 -5.82
N PHE A 4 -26.18 4.62 -6.87
CA PHE A 4 -25.68 3.26 -7.00
C PHE A 4 -24.50 3.24 -7.96
N GLY A 5 -23.52 2.39 -7.69
CA GLY A 5 -22.37 2.26 -8.58
C GLY A 5 -21.37 1.23 -8.09
N THR A 6 -20.30 1.09 -8.87
CA THR A 6 -19.14 0.31 -8.47
C THR A 6 -17.93 1.21 -8.42
N ARG A 7 -17.16 1.13 -7.34
CA ARG A 7 -15.93 1.92 -7.18
C ARG A 7 -14.89 1.07 -6.48
N MET A 8 -13.62 1.33 -6.80
CA MET A 8 -12.50 0.71 -6.10
C MET A 8 -12.34 1.37 -4.72
N PHE A 9 -12.43 0.57 -3.66
CA PHE A 9 -12.18 0.97 -2.28
C PHE A 9 -11.13 0.06 -1.65
N GLY A 10 -10.65 0.45 -0.47
CA GLY A 10 -9.79 -0.41 0.33
C GLY A 10 -8.43 -0.66 -0.31
N GLN A 11 -7.72 0.41 -0.67
CA GLN A 11 -6.32 0.27 -1.10
C GLN A 11 -5.51 -0.38 0.03
N THR A 12 -4.94 -1.55 -0.25
CA THR A 12 -4.06 -2.33 0.62
C THR A 12 -2.81 -2.73 -0.15
N ASP A 13 -1.79 -3.18 0.58
CA ASP A 13 -0.57 -3.73 0.00
C ASP A 13 0.08 -2.80 -1.05
N ARG A 14 0.04 -1.49 -0.80
CA ARG A 14 0.62 -0.48 -1.68
C ARG A 14 2.13 -0.56 -1.64
N VAL A 15 2.74 -0.69 -2.82
CA VAL A 15 4.16 -0.49 -3.07
C VAL A 15 4.28 0.83 -3.84
N PRO A 16 4.73 1.93 -3.20
CA PRO A 16 4.72 3.26 -3.79
C PRO A 16 5.40 3.32 -5.17
N GLY A 17 4.66 3.75 -6.20
CA GLY A 17 5.20 3.88 -7.56
C GLY A 17 5.33 2.56 -8.34
N LEU A 18 4.86 1.44 -7.78
CA LEU A 18 4.82 0.14 -8.46
C LEU A 18 3.38 -0.33 -8.67
N PHE A 19 2.68 -0.68 -7.60
CA PHE A 19 1.31 -1.20 -7.65
C PHE A 19 0.61 -1.08 -6.29
N TYR A 20 -0.70 -1.26 -6.29
CA TYR A 20 -1.50 -1.46 -5.09
C TYR A 20 -2.64 -2.43 -5.35
N VAL A 21 -3.12 -3.08 -4.29
CA VAL A 21 -4.30 -3.94 -4.35
C VAL A 21 -5.52 -3.10 -3.96
N ALA A 22 -6.59 -3.16 -4.76
CA ALA A 22 -7.84 -2.50 -4.44
C ALA A 22 -9.02 -3.42 -4.77
N THR A 23 -10.06 -3.36 -3.94
CA THR A 23 -11.26 -4.19 -4.13
C THR A 23 -12.37 -3.32 -4.69
N LYS A 24 -12.98 -3.77 -5.80
CA LYS A 24 -14.15 -3.15 -6.40
C LYS A 24 -15.37 -3.56 -5.58
N PHE A 25 -16.04 -2.57 -4.99
CA PHE A 25 -17.27 -2.79 -4.24
C PHE A 25 -18.47 -2.25 -5.01
N PHE A 26 -19.58 -2.97 -4.88
CA PHE A 26 -20.89 -2.38 -5.11
C PHE A 26 -21.21 -1.45 -3.92
N HIS A 27 -21.60 -0.21 -4.21
CA HIS A 27 -21.90 0.77 -3.18
C HIS A 27 -23.26 1.44 -3.36
N ILE A 28 -23.89 1.77 -2.24
CA ILE A 28 -25.07 2.64 -2.15
C ILE A 28 -24.69 3.84 -1.31
N ASN A 29 -24.80 5.07 -1.87
CA ASN A 29 -24.44 6.30 -1.16
C ASN A 29 -23.04 6.23 -0.51
N PHE A 30 -22.06 5.72 -1.24
CA PHE A 30 -20.66 5.53 -0.79
C PHE A 30 -20.44 4.49 0.31
N VAL A 31 -21.47 3.78 0.76
CA VAL A 31 -21.32 2.64 1.68
C VAL A 31 -21.00 1.38 0.86
N PRO A 32 -19.82 0.76 1.03
CA PRO A 32 -19.48 -0.48 0.35
C PRO A 32 -20.31 -1.64 0.93
N LEU A 33 -21.13 -2.29 0.11
CA LEU A 33 -22.01 -3.38 0.56
C LEU A 33 -21.42 -4.76 0.27
N CYS A 34 -21.06 -5.01 -0.98
CA CYS A 34 -20.57 -6.32 -1.41
C CYS A 34 -19.27 -6.15 -2.21
N PRO A 35 -18.20 -6.89 -1.86
CA PRO A 35 -17.03 -6.99 -2.72
C PRO A 35 -17.41 -7.73 -4.01
N LEU A 36 -17.03 -7.18 -5.15
CA LEU A 36 -17.27 -7.81 -6.46
C LEU A 36 -16.02 -8.54 -6.94
N SER A 37 -14.88 -7.86 -6.90
CA SER A 37 -13.60 -8.39 -7.38
C SER A 37 -12.44 -7.58 -6.82
N THR A 38 -11.28 -8.21 -6.66
CA THR A 38 -10.04 -7.55 -6.23
C THR A 38 -9.13 -7.37 -7.45
N TYR A 39 -8.51 -6.20 -7.56
CA TYR A 39 -7.62 -5.84 -8.67
C TYR A 39 -6.26 -5.40 -8.14
N LEU A 40 -5.20 -5.88 -8.80
CA LEU A 40 -3.87 -5.31 -8.70
C LEU A 40 -3.77 -4.18 -9.71
N VAL A 41 -3.73 -2.94 -9.22
CA VAL A 41 -3.59 -1.77 -10.08
C VAL A 41 -2.12 -1.41 -10.16
N ILE A 42 -1.57 -1.51 -11.37
CA ILE A 42 -0.17 -1.13 -11.65
C ILE A 42 -0.13 0.37 -11.90
N GLU A 43 0.67 1.08 -11.11
CA GLU A 43 0.86 2.54 -11.21
C GLU A 43 1.88 2.85 -12.33
N ALA A 44 1.58 2.40 -13.55
CA ALA A 44 2.43 2.64 -14.71
C ALA A 44 2.33 4.10 -15.13
N ARG A 45 3.45 4.83 -15.13
CA ARG A 45 3.53 6.23 -15.57
C ARG A 45 3.01 6.36 -17.02
N GLY A 46 1.78 6.85 -17.19
CA GLY A 46 1.25 7.32 -18.46
C GLY A 46 0.38 6.36 -19.28
N LEU A 47 0.08 5.15 -18.82
CA LEU A 47 -0.71 4.15 -19.59
C LEU A 47 -2.12 3.86 -19.04
N GLY A 48 -2.62 4.72 -18.15
CA GLY A 48 -3.89 4.50 -17.45
C GLY A 48 -3.81 3.36 -16.42
N PRO A 49 -4.77 3.28 -15.49
CA PRO A 49 -4.79 2.23 -14.48
C PRO A 49 -5.09 0.88 -15.16
N ARG A 50 -4.07 0.02 -15.30
CA ARG A 50 -4.26 -1.37 -15.69
C ARG A 50 -4.45 -2.22 -14.45
N GLY A 51 -5.63 -2.82 -14.32
CA GLY A 51 -5.99 -3.72 -13.23
C GLY A 51 -5.90 -5.18 -13.66
N ILE A 52 -5.15 -6.00 -12.92
CA ILE A 52 -5.17 -7.47 -13.07
C ILE A 52 -6.09 -8.02 -11.99
N SER A 53 -7.08 -8.84 -12.35
CA SER A 53 -7.96 -9.47 -11.37
C SER A 53 -7.19 -10.48 -10.52
N VAL A 54 -7.36 -10.40 -9.21
CA VAL A 54 -6.69 -11.23 -8.20
C VAL A 54 -7.76 -12.01 -7.43
N PRO A 55 -7.50 -13.26 -6.97
CA PRO A 55 -8.36 -13.89 -5.98
C PRO A 55 -8.59 -12.96 -4.77
N MET A 56 -9.81 -13.00 -4.22
CA MET A 56 -10.20 -12.10 -3.14
C MET A 56 -9.28 -12.26 -1.92
N SER A 57 -8.67 -11.17 -1.46
CA SER A 57 -7.95 -11.12 -0.20
C SER A 57 -8.91 -10.75 0.93
N SER A 58 -9.06 -11.64 1.92
CA SER A 58 -9.88 -11.39 3.11
C SER A 58 -9.43 -10.14 3.88
N ASP A 59 -8.14 -9.84 3.85
CA ASP A 59 -7.56 -8.71 4.59
C ASP A 59 -8.07 -7.38 4.05
N SER A 60 -8.16 -7.23 2.73
CA SER A 60 -8.69 -6.00 2.11
C SER A 60 -10.18 -5.80 2.43
N LEU A 61 -10.92 -6.90 2.54
CA LEU A 61 -12.34 -6.90 2.90
C LEU A 61 -12.53 -6.41 4.33
N ILE A 62 -11.78 -6.96 5.28
CA ILE A 62 -11.87 -6.58 6.70
C ILE A 62 -11.55 -5.09 6.87
N VAL A 63 -10.49 -4.59 6.23
CA VAL A 63 -10.12 -3.17 6.33
C VAL A 63 -11.20 -2.27 5.72
N ALA A 64 -11.81 -2.65 4.59
CA ALA A 64 -12.90 -1.89 3.99
C ALA A 64 -14.14 -1.83 4.90
N TRP A 65 -14.53 -2.96 5.49
CA TRP A 65 -15.67 -3.06 6.39
C TRP A 65 -15.43 -2.34 7.71
N LEU A 66 -14.24 -2.46 8.29
CA LEU A 66 -13.88 -1.76 9.52
C LEU A 66 -13.94 -0.23 9.35
N ARG A 67 -13.53 0.29 8.18
CA ARG A 67 -13.70 1.70 7.83
C ARG A 67 -15.17 2.09 7.71
N ALA A 68 -15.99 1.30 7.02
CA ALA A 68 -17.41 1.58 6.84
C ALA A 68 -18.16 1.56 8.17
N PHE A 69 -17.96 0.52 8.99
CA PHE A 69 -18.56 0.42 10.30
C PHE A 69 -18.06 1.48 11.27
N GLY A 70 -16.79 1.86 11.21
CA GLY A 70 -16.26 2.97 12.02
C GLY A 70 -17.06 4.26 11.82
N TRP A 71 -17.37 4.60 10.57
CA TRP A 71 -18.22 5.78 10.26
C TRP A 71 -19.68 5.60 10.65
N ILE A 72 -20.25 4.41 10.45
CA ILE A 72 -21.65 4.12 10.84
C ILE A 72 -21.81 4.26 12.37
N ILE A 73 -20.88 3.68 13.14
CA ILE A 73 -20.89 3.75 14.61
C ILE A 73 -20.69 5.19 15.07
N ALA A 74 -19.71 5.91 14.51
CA ALA A 74 -19.51 7.32 14.83
C ALA A 74 -20.77 8.14 14.52
N PHE A 75 -21.40 7.93 13.37
CA PHE A 75 -22.64 8.62 13.01
C PHE A 75 -23.79 8.30 13.97
N ALA A 76 -23.94 7.04 14.40
CA ALA A 76 -24.95 6.65 15.38
C ALA A 76 -24.73 7.34 16.73
N PHE A 77 -23.48 7.42 17.21
CA PHE A 77 -23.16 8.17 18.43
C PHE A 77 -23.41 9.67 18.29
N ALA A 78 -23.17 10.25 17.11
CA ALA A 78 -23.51 11.64 16.84
C ALA A 78 -25.02 11.90 16.97
N LEU A 79 -25.86 11.03 16.39
CA LEU A 79 -27.31 11.11 16.50
C LEU A 79 -27.79 10.96 17.95
N MET A 80 -27.20 10.02 18.70
CA MET A 80 -27.50 9.85 20.12
C MET A 80 -27.12 11.10 20.91
N THR A 81 -25.94 11.67 20.66
CA THR A 81 -25.49 12.91 21.31
C THR A 81 -26.48 14.07 21.08
N VAL A 82 -27.01 14.22 19.86
CA VAL A 82 -28.03 15.22 19.54
C VAL A 82 -29.35 14.92 20.27
N SER A 83 -29.74 13.66 20.36
CA SER A 83 -31.00 13.23 21.01
C SER A 83 -30.99 13.46 22.53
N TYR A 84 -29.82 13.38 23.16
CA TYR A 84 -29.62 13.64 24.59
C TYR A 84 -29.10 15.06 24.88
N ALA A 85 -29.12 15.96 23.90
CA ALA A 85 -28.68 17.33 24.11
C ALA A 85 -29.61 18.02 25.14
N PRO A 86 -29.05 18.69 26.17
CA PRO A 86 -29.85 19.31 27.21
C PRO A 86 -30.75 20.38 26.60
N SER A 87 -32.07 20.18 26.66
CA SER A 87 -33.04 21.19 26.27
C SER A 87 -33.19 22.22 27.39
N SER A 88 -33.26 23.51 27.05
CA SER A 88 -33.33 24.61 28.01
C SER A 88 -34.65 24.70 28.78
N GLU A 89 -35.59 23.78 28.57
CA GLU A 89 -36.98 23.90 29.04
C GLU A 89 -37.36 22.90 30.15
N SER A 90 -36.42 22.13 30.70
CA SER A 90 -36.75 21.16 31.76
C SER A 90 -36.92 21.85 33.14
N LYS A 91 -37.97 21.49 33.88
CA LYS A 91 -38.30 22.12 35.18
C LYS A 91 -37.83 21.30 36.39
N ASN A 92 -37.32 20.09 36.17
CA ASN A 92 -36.95 19.15 37.23
C ASN A 92 -35.44 18.99 37.35
N GLY A 93 -34.87 19.38 38.49
CA GLY A 93 -33.42 19.37 38.75
C GLY A 93 -32.73 18.00 38.67
N THR A 94 -33.44 16.92 38.98
CA THR A 94 -32.88 15.55 39.02
C THR A 94 -32.66 14.93 37.64
N ASP A 95 -33.41 15.37 36.63
CA ASP A 95 -33.32 14.81 35.27
C ASP A 95 -32.12 15.38 34.50
N TYR A 96 -31.59 16.52 34.95
CA TYR A 96 -30.48 17.21 34.29
C TYR A 96 -29.13 16.53 34.49
N THR A 97 -28.85 16.01 35.68
CA THR A 97 -27.54 15.40 35.97
C THR A 97 -27.32 14.14 35.14
N LEU A 98 -28.31 13.26 35.07
CA LEU A 98 -28.26 12.03 34.29
C LEU A 98 -28.22 12.29 32.77
N GLN A 99 -28.92 13.33 32.28
CA GLN A 99 -28.83 13.74 30.87
C GLN A 99 -27.44 14.25 30.51
N MET A 100 -26.82 15.07 31.37
CA MET A 100 -25.47 15.59 31.14
C MET A 100 -24.41 14.49 31.17
N GLU A 101 -24.54 13.50 32.07
CA GLU A 101 -23.64 12.34 32.12
C GLU A 101 -23.72 11.51 30.82
N ASN A 102 -24.93 11.16 30.39
CA ASN A 102 -25.13 10.41 29.15
C ASN A 102 -24.62 11.18 27.92
N PHE A 103 -24.92 12.49 27.84
CA PHE A 103 -24.43 13.35 26.76
C PHE A 103 -22.90 13.34 26.68
N ALA A 104 -22.23 13.51 27.82
CA ALA A 104 -20.77 13.50 27.89
C ALA A 104 -20.18 12.14 27.44
N VAL A 105 -20.80 11.03 27.85
CA VAL A 105 -20.39 9.67 27.43
C VAL A 105 -20.56 9.50 25.92
N PHE A 106 -21.70 9.84 25.35
CA PHE A 106 -21.94 9.70 23.91
C PHE A 106 -21.01 10.59 23.07
N LEU A 107 -20.76 11.81 23.54
CA LEU A 107 -19.81 12.73 22.90
C LEU A 107 -18.38 12.18 22.95
N GLY A 108 -17.96 11.62 24.09
CA GLY A 108 -16.67 10.95 24.23
C GLY A 108 -16.52 9.76 23.29
N CYS A 109 -17.54 8.88 23.23
CA CYS A 109 -17.58 7.75 22.30
C CYS A 109 -17.53 8.22 20.83
N PHE A 110 -18.28 9.27 20.48
CA PHE A 110 -18.26 9.86 19.13
C PHE A 110 -16.84 10.25 18.71
N PHE A 111 -16.12 11.01 19.54
CA PHE A 111 -14.74 11.41 19.22
C PHE A 111 -13.79 10.22 19.16
N LEU A 112 -13.96 9.22 20.03
CA LEU A 112 -13.15 8.01 20.00
C LEU A 112 -13.34 7.24 18.69
N PHE A 113 -14.59 6.95 18.29
CA PHE A 113 -14.86 6.21 17.05
C PHE A 113 -14.50 7.01 15.80
N CYS A 114 -14.71 8.33 15.82
CA CYS A 114 -14.26 9.22 14.75
C CYS A 114 -12.72 9.20 14.65
N GLY A 115 -12.01 9.30 15.77
CA GLY A 115 -10.56 9.19 15.85
C GLY A 115 -10.04 7.86 15.31
N VAL A 116 -10.65 6.74 15.70
CA VAL A 116 -10.30 5.40 15.18
C VAL A 116 -10.58 5.30 13.68
N ALA A 117 -11.74 5.78 13.20
CA ALA A 117 -12.07 5.75 11.77
C ALA A 117 -11.07 6.59 10.94
N LEU A 118 -10.72 7.79 11.42
CA LEU A 118 -9.71 8.64 10.82
C LEU A 118 -8.33 7.99 10.89
N PHE A 119 -7.95 7.38 12.01
CA PHE A 119 -6.70 6.65 12.15
C PHE A 119 -6.63 5.51 11.13
N LEU A 120 -7.65 4.66 11.03
CA LEU A 120 -7.72 3.58 10.04
C LEU A 120 -7.71 4.07 8.58
N GLN A 121 -8.15 5.31 8.35
CA GLN A 121 -7.99 5.97 7.07
C GLN A 121 -6.54 6.44 6.90
N PHE A 122 -6.03 7.35 7.72
CA PHE A 122 -4.75 8.03 7.50
C PHE A 122 -3.52 7.19 7.77
N HIS A 123 -3.62 6.14 8.59
CA HIS A 123 -2.47 5.39 9.02
C HIS A 123 -1.89 4.56 7.87
N SER A 124 -0.74 5.04 7.36
CA SER A 124 0.00 4.43 6.25
C SER A 124 0.48 3.02 6.57
N LEU A 125 0.65 2.67 7.85
CA LEU A 125 1.14 1.34 8.25
C LEU A 125 0.18 0.21 7.87
N LEU A 126 -1.12 0.49 7.71
CA LEU A 126 -2.09 -0.52 7.26
C LEU A 126 -2.22 -0.58 5.73
N ARG A 127 -1.59 0.36 5.02
CA ARG A 127 -1.70 0.48 3.57
C ARG A 127 -0.48 -0.07 2.85
N ASN A 128 0.69 -0.07 3.49
CA ASN A 128 1.94 -0.48 2.85
C ASN A 128 2.12 -1.99 2.96
N ALA A 129 2.45 -2.64 1.84
CA ALA A 129 2.83 -4.05 1.84
C ALA A 129 4.18 -4.22 2.54
N SER A 130 4.31 -5.26 3.36
CA SER A 130 5.62 -5.77 3.75
C SER A 130 6.28 -6.44 2.53
N TYR A 131 7.62 -6.53 2.53
CA TYR A 131 8.36 -7.18 1.45
C TYR A 131 7.88 -8.61 1.18
N GLY A 132 7.72 -9.43 2.23
CA GLY A 132 7.24 -10.82 2.09
C GLY A 132 5.84 -10.92 1.48
N ARG A 133 4.95 -9.98 1.81
CA ARG A 133 3.61 -9.90 1.21
C ARG A 133 3.68 -9.49 -0.26
N ALA A 134 4.53 -8.51 -0.59
CA ALA A 134 4.71 -8.05 -1.97
C ALA A 134 5.25 -9.17 -2.87
N THR A 135 6.19 -9.99 -2.40
CA THR A 135 6.74 -11.13 -3.15
C THR A 135 5.73 -12.26 -3.31
N GLU A 136 4.94 -12.57 -2.29
CA GLU A 136 3.83 -13.55 -2.35
C GLU A 136 2.77 -13.15 -3.39
N ILE A 137 2.41 -11.87 -3.42
CA ILE A 137 1.48 -11.30 -4.41
C ILE A 137 2.08 -11.44 -5.82
N CYS A 138 3.36 -11.15 -6.00
CA CYS A 138 4.05 -11.27 -7.30
C CYS A 138 4.14 -12.72 -7.79
N SER A 139 4.40 -13.67 -6.89
CA SER A 139 4.51 -15.10 -7.25
C SER A 139 3.17 -15.69 -7.64
N THR A 140 2.07 -15.25 -7.01
CA THR A 140 0.71 -15.74 -7.27
C THR A 140 0.15 -15.29 -8.62
N MET A 141 0.50 -14.10 -9.11
CA MET A 141 -0.15 -13.53 -10.29
C MET A 141 0.40 -13.96 -11.64
N MET A 142 1.65 -14.39 -11.72
CA MET A 142 2.27 -14.75 -13.01
C MET A 142 3.14 -15.99 -12.88
N PRO A 143 2.55 -17.20 -12.86
CA PRO A 143 3.32 -18.43 -12.98
C PRO A 143 4.06 -18.43 -14.33
N GLY A 144 5.35 -18.10 -14.31
CA GLY A 144 6.24 -18.05 -15.48
C GLY A 144 6.60 -16.66 -16.03
N GLY A 145 6.02 -15.57 -15.50
CA GLY A 145 6.25 -14.19 -15.97
C GLY A 145 6.72 -13.19 -14.91
N SER A 146 6.80 -13.60 -13.65
CA SER A 146 6.99 -12.73 -12.48
C SER A 146 8.39 -12.13 -12.31
N GLN A 147 9.41 -12.62 -13.02
CA GLN A 147 10.80 -12.22 -12.78
C GLN A 147 11.04 -10.70 -12.93
N GLY A 148 10.34 -10.05 -13.87
CA GLY A 148 10.47 -8.61 -14.06
C GLY A 148 9.87 -7.79 -12.92
N LEU A 149 8.68 -8.20 -12.43
CA LEU A 149 7.99 -7.52 -11.34
C LEU A 149 8.70 -7.76 -10.01
N GLN A 150 9.20 -8.98 -9.79
CA GLN A 150 9.94 -9.34 -8.59
C GLN A 150 11.24 -8.53 -8.47
N ARG A 151 12.01 -8.39 -9.55
CA ARG A 151 13.20 -7.52 -9.58
C ARG A 151 12.88 -6.06 -9.24
N LEU A 152 11.74 -5.54 -9.70
CA LEU A 152 11.32 -4.19 -9.38
C LEU A 152 10.95 -4.04 -7.89
N VAL A 153 10.33 -5.07 -7.30
CA VAL A 153 10.04 -5.11 -5.86
C VAL A 153 11.35 -5.17 -5.07
N ASP A 154 12.27 -6.07 -5.42
CA ASP A 154 13.58 -6.21 -4.76
C ASP A 154 14.38 -4.90 -4.82
N GLN A 155 14.40 -4.25 -5.98
CA GLN A 155 15.01 -2.93 -6.18
C GLN A 155 14.33 -1.84 -5.34
N HIS A 156 12.99 -1.84 -5.27
CA HIS A 156 12.23 -0.82 -4.52
C HIS A 156 12.47 -0.89 -3.02
N PHE A 157 12.56 -2.10 -2.46
CA PHE A 157 12.82 -2.32 -1.04
C PHE A 157 14.31 -2.20 -0.66
N GLY A 158 15.19 -1.85 -1.62
CA GLY A 158 16.63 -1.66 -1.37
C GLY A 158 17.37 -2.95 -1.00
N MET A 159 16.74 -4.10 -1.22
CA MET A 159 17.32 -5.42 -0.96
C MET A 159 18.52 -5.71 -1.86
N ASP A 160 18.59 -5.10 -3.04
CA ASP A 160 19.74 -5.26 -3.92
C ASP A 160 21.05 -4.76 -3.29
N VAL A 161 21.02 -3.71 -2.44
CA VAL A 161 22.25 -3.17 -1.84
C VAL A 161 22.70 -4.01 -0.65
N VAL A 162 21.76 -4.46 0.19
CA VAL A 162 22.09 -5.25 1.38
C VAL A 162 22.47 -6.68 1.00
N VAL A 163 21.77 -7.31 0.05
CA VAL A 163 22.12 -8.66 -0.42
C VAL A 163 23.41 -8.63 -1.24
N MET A 164 23.66 -7.61 -2.07
CA MET A 164 24.98 -7.44 -2.72
C MET A 164 26.10 -7.21 -1.71
N ALA A 165 25.88 -6.37 -0.68
CA ALA A 165 26.87 -6.15 0.36
C ALA A 165 27.16 -7.42 1.17
N SER A 166 26.14 -8.19 1.55
CA SER A 166 26.32 -9.46 2.26
C SER A 166 26.94 -10.55 1.38
N ALA A 167 26.65 -10.59 0.08
CA ALA A 167 27.29 -11.52 -0.85
C ALA A 167 28.77 -11.18 -1.07
N MET A 168 29.12 -9.89 -1.15
CA MET A 168 30.52 -9.44 -1.23
C MET A 168 31.31 -9.81 0.04
N ILE A 169 30.71 -9.65 1.23
CA ILE A 169 31.34 -10.05 2.49
C ILE A 169 31.51 -11.58 2.57
N ALA A 170 30.55 -12.36 2.05
CA ALA A 170 30.63 -13.82 2.06
C ALA A 170 31.64 -14.39 1.05
N GLU A 171 31.94 -13.69 -0.05
CA GLU A 171 33.06 -14.05 -0.95
C GLU A 171 34.43 -13.70 -0.34
N GLU A 172 34.52 -12.67 0.50
CA GLU A 172 35.76 -12.23 1.13
C GLU A 172 36.22 -13.19 2.26
N ASP A 173 35.28 -13.85 2.95
CA ASP A 173 35.56 -14.83 4.02
C ASP A 173 35.92 -16.24 3.47
N GLY A 174 35.77 -16.46 2.17
CA GLY A 174 36.02 -17.75 1.52
C GLY A 174 37.46 -18.03 1.09
N ASP A 175 38.36 -17.03 1.14
CA ASP A 175 39.75 -17.13 0.65
C ASP A 175 40.79 -16.54 1.63
N MET A 176 40.45 -16.52 2.93
CA MET A 176 41.29 -15.93 3.99
C MET A 176 42.55 -16.74 4.36
N ASP A 177 42.75 -17.94 3.80
CA ASP A 177 43.97 -18.72 4.06
C ASP A 177 45.18 -18.29 3.20
N HIS A 178 45.00 -17.38 2.23
CA HIS A 178 46.08 -16.98 1.32
C HIS A 178 46.41 -15.49 1.25
N MET A 179 45.70 -14.60 1.97
CA MET A 179 45.85 -13.14 1.77
C MET A 179 46.35 -12.33 2.97
N GLU A 180 46.93 -12.97 4.00
CA GLU A 180 47.52 -12.25 5.15
C GLU A 180 48.85 -11.52 4.83
N MET A 181 49.44 -11.71 3.65
CA MET A 181 50.74 -11.11 3.31
C MET A 181 50.70 -9.89 2.37
N ALA A 182 49.56 -9.50 1.79
CA ALA A 182 49.51 -8.43 0.78
C ALA A 182 48.82 -7.12 1.24
N VAL A 183 48.03 -7.14 2.32
CA VAL A 183 47.15 -6.00 2.66
C VAL A 183 47.85 -4.91 3.48
N ALA A 184 49.07 -5.15 3.99
CA ALA A 184 49.82 -4.14 4.72
C ALA A 184 50.52 -3.08 3.81
N SER A 185 50.46 -3.20 2.48
CA SER A 185 51.22 -2.32 1.57
C SER A 185 50.39 -1.36 0.71
N SER A 186 49.05 -1.44 0.70
CA SER A 186 48.24 -0.64 -0.25
C SER A 186 47.26 0.37 0.40
N ALA A 187 47.15 0.41 1.73
CA ALA A 187 46.16 1.25 2.41
C ALA A 187 46.52 2.75 2.54
N THR A 188 47.67 3.20 2.00
CA THR A 188 48.14 4.58 2.20
C THR A 188 48.24 5.43 0.94
N ALA A 189 47.80 4.93 -0.23
CA ALA A 189 47.93 5.68 -1.47
C ALA A 189 46.71 5.50 -2.39
N GLN A 190 45.60 6.18 -2.07
CA GLN A 190 44.64 6.70 -3.06
C GLN A 190 43.46 7.39 -2.34
N PHE A 191 43.73 8.52 -1.71
CA PHE A 191 42.71 9.52 -1.37
C PHE A 191 43.21 10.90 -1.84
N SER A 192 43.28 11.08 -3.15
CA SER A 192 43.39 12.41 -3.75
C SER A 192 42.95 12.35 -5.21
N ASP A 193 42.03 13.26 -5.54
CA ASP A 193 41.75 13.77 -6.87
C ASP A 193 41.20 12.81 -7.94
N THR A 194 39.91 12.96 -8.25
CA THR A 194 39.48 13.49 -9.57
C THR A 194 37.96 13.58 -9.70
N LEU A 195 37.47 14.82 -9.72
CA LEU A 195 36.31 15.24 -10.52
C LEU A 195 36.86 15.58 -11.91
N PRO A 196 36.31 15.00 -13.00
CA PRO A 196 35.50 15.78 -13.94
C PRO A 196 34.32 14.93 -14.48
N GLY A 197 33.16 15.47 -14.86
CA GLY A 197 33.02 16.58 -15.80
C GLY A 197 33.12 16.12 -17.26
N ASP A 198 32.45 15.03 -17.69
CA ASP A 198 32.10 14.79 -19.11
C ASP A 198 31.20 13.55 -19.30
N LEU A 199 29.89 13.77 -19.49
CA LEU A 199 28.95 12.75 -19.98
C LEU A 199 28.13 13.33 -21.14
N ALA A 200 28.84 13.88 -22.14
CA ALA A 200 28.28 14.13 -23.45
C ALA A 200 28.70 13.00 -24.40
N LYS A 201 27.70 12.39 -25.07
CA LYS A 201 27.81 11.45 -26.20
C LYS A 201 28.10 9.98 -25.88
N GLN A 202 27.13 9.29 -25.28
CA GLN A 202 26.95 7.85 -25.58
C GLN A 202 25.98 7.68 -26.77
N LYS A 203 26.55 7.30 -27.90
CA LYS A 203 25.89 6.89 -29.14
C LYS A 203 25.11 5.58 -28.86
N LYS A 204 23.77 5.64 -28.95
CA LYS A 204 22.91 4.45 -28.82
C LYS A 204 23.24 3.43 -29.92
N PRO A 205 23.58 2.17 -29.58
CA PRO A 205 23.63 1.09 -30.55
C PRO A 205 22.20 0.75 -31.01
N HIS A 206 22.02 0.73 -32.33
CA HIS A 206 20.81 0.27 -33.00
C HIS A 206 20.65 -1.23 -32.70
N ARG A 207 19.71 -1.56 -31.80
CA ARG A 207 19.40 -2.93 -31.42
C ARG A 207 18.22 -3.40 -32.26
N ASP A 208 18.49 -4.25 -33.24
CA ASP A 208 17.46 -4.95 -34.00
C ASP A 208 16.60 -5.77 -33.03
N ARG A 209 15.30 -5.48 -33.04
CA ARG A 209 14.31 -6.11 -32.17
C ARG A 209 13.91 -7.44 -32.82
N PRO A 210 14.20 -8.61 -32.21
CA PRO A 210 13.60 -9.84 -32.66
C PRO A 210 12.08 -9.74 -32.47
N THR A 211 11.35 -10.05 -33.54
CA THR A 211 9.90 -10.20 -33.57
C THR A 211 9.50 -11.26 -32.54
N ARG A 212 8.89 -10.81 -31.44
CA ARG A 212 8.36 -11.73 -30.42
C ARG A 212 7.09 -12.40 -30.95
N PRO A 213 6.90 -13.70 -30.65
CA PRO A 213 5.65 -14.39 -30.95
C PRO A 213 4.48 -13.73 -30.18
N PRO A 214 3.25 -13.80 -30.72
CA PRO A 214 2.07 -13.23 -30.08
C PRO A 214 1.86 -13.89 -28.72
N LEU A 215 1.86 -13.08 -27.66
CA LEU A 215 1.55 -13.52 -26.29
C LEU A 215 0.08 -13.94 -26.21
N PRO A 216 -0.25 -14.97 -25.40
CA PRO A 216 -1.62 -15.36 -25.15
C PRO A 216 -2.40 -14.18 -24.57
N THR A 217 -3.59 -13.98 -25.12
CA THR A 217 -4.52 -12.89 -24.82
C THR A 217 -4.95 -12.97 -23.35
N ALA A 218 -4.17 -12.38 -22.45
CA ALA A 218 -4.66 -12.04 -21.12
C ALA A 218 -5.75 -10.98 -21.32
N THR A 219 -6.95 -11.24 -20.82
CA THR A 219 -8.09 -10.33 -20.86
C THR A 219 -7.74 -9.08 -20.02
N VAL A 220 -7.12 -8.10 -20.65
CA VAL A 220 -6.85 -6.79 -20.06
C VAL A 220 -8.18 -6.05 -20.04
N LEU A 221 -8.85 -6.07 -18.89
CA LEU A 221 -10.02 -5.23 -18.65
C LEU A 221 -9.56 -3.80 -18.44
N GLU A 222 -9.98 -2.91 -19.34
CA GLU A 222 -9.82 -1.47 -19.17
C GLU A 222 -10.70 -1.03 -17.99
N VAL A 223 -10.07 -0.60 -16.90
CA VAL A 223 -10.77 -0.20 -15.68
C VAL A 223 -11.21 1.24 -15.86
N VAL A 224 -12.46 1.44 -16.30
CA VAL A 224 -13.15 2.74 -16.34
C VAL A 224 -13.77 3.04 -14.97
#